data_AF-A0A419W3Z1-F1
#
_entry.id   AF-A0A419W3Z1-F1
#
_cell.length_a   1.000
_cell.length_b   1.000
_cell.length_c   1.000
_cell.angle_alpha   90.00
_cell.angle_beta   90.00
_cell.angle_gamma   90.00
#
_symmetry.space_group_name_H-M   'P 1'
#
loop_
_entity.id
_entity.type
_entity.pdbx_description
1 polymer ?
#
loop_
_entity_poly.entity_id
_entity_poly.type
_entity_poly.pdbx_seq_one_letter_code
_entity_poly.pdbx_strand_id
1 'polypeptide(L)'
;MENVQRNERILVISVGLVVLSILLMFPVIQGILKDTTPGANPTSATIGISLAIAIRLVFIAAYVKVIRANRRNSKNRKGEYIGIGILLIIFGLVYMDGAFAFLSHDNMLYVSVLMFTSIGCEFVAALMMITLFFLKPRK
;
A
#
# COMPACT_ATOMS: atom_id res chain seq x y z
N MET A 1 -3.05 3.88 31.71
CA MET A 1 -4.10 3.72 30.66
C MET A 1 -3.72 4.42 29.35
N GLU A 2 -2.96 5.52 29.39
CA GLU A 2 -2.49 6.29 28.20
C GLU A 2 -1.80 5.45 27.10
N ASN A 3 -0.92 4.51 27.49
CA ASN A 3 -0.17 3.71 26.51
C ASN A 3 -1.04 2.72 25.72
N VAL A 4 -2.14 2.23 26.31
CA VAL A 4 -3.07 1.31 25.63
C VAL A 4 -3.89 2.09 24.60
N GLN A 5 -4.41 3.26 24.97
CA GLN A 5 -5.15 4.15 24.06
C GLN A 5 -4.27 4.67 22.90
N ARG A 6 -2.98 4.95 23.15
CA ARG A 6 -2.05 5.37 22.09
C ARG A 6 -1.80 4.25 21.07
N ASN A 7 -1.65 3.01 21.54
CA ASN A 7 -1.42 1.86 20.66
C ASN A 7 -2.65 1.51 19.84
N GLU A 8 -3.85 1.64 20.42
CA GLU A 8 -5.12 1.49 19.69
C GLU A 8 -5.28 2.52 18.57
N ARG A 9 -5.01 3.80 18.85
CA ARG A 9 -5.05 4.85 17.82
C ARG A 9 -4.10 4.56 16.67
N ILE A 10 -2.89 4.09 16.96
CA ILE A 10 -1.90 3.73 15.93
C ILE A 10 -2.40 2.57 15.06
N LEU A 11 -3.01 1.56 15.68
CA LEU A 11 -3.59 0.44 14.94
C LEU A 11 -4.74 0.89 14.05
N VAL A 12 -5.68 1.68 14.58
CA VAL A 12 -6.82 2.21 13.81
C VAL A 12 -6.34 3.05 12.63
N ILE A 13 -5.32 3.89 12.82
CA ILE A 13 -4.69 4.64 11.72
C ILE A 13 -4.11 3.65 10.69
N SER A 14 -3.38 2.63 11.14
CA SER A 14 -2.74 1.66 10.25
C SER A 14 -3.75 0.88 9.41
N VAL A 15 -4.86 0.45 10.01
CA VAL A 15 -5.98 -0.21 9.32
C VAL A 15 -6.67 0.77 8.37
N GLY A 16 -6.93 2.00 8.81
CA GLY A 16 -7.53 3.04 7.98
C GLY A 16 -6.70 3.34 6.72
N LEU A 17 -5.38 3.36 6.84
CA LEU A 17 -4.47 3.53 5.70
C LEU A 17 -4.54 2.35 4.72
N VAL A 18 -4.64 1.11 5.21
CA VAL A 18 -4.83 -0.08 4.35
C VAL A 18 -6.15 -0.01 3.60
N VAL A 19 -7.24 0.26 4.32
CA VAL A 19 -8.58 0.38 3.71
C VAL A 19 -8.60 1.48 2.67
N LEU A 20 -8.00 2.64 2.97
CA LEU A 20 -7.89 3.74 2.02
C LEU A 20 -7.05 3.36 0.79
N SER A 21 -5.95 2.63 0.97
CA SER A 21 -5.13 2.10 -0.14
C SER A 21 -5.93 1.20 -1.08
N ILE A 22 -6.77 0.33 -0.52
CA ILE A 22 -7.66 -0.55 -1.29
C ILE A 22 -8.71 0.27 -2.03
N LEU A 23 -9.32 1.26 -1.38
CA LEU A 23 -10.33 2.12 -2.02
C LEU A 23 -9.76 2.94 -3.18
N LEU A 24 -8.51 3.39 -3.08
CA LEU A 24 -7.84 4.14 -4.14
C LEU A 24 -7.63 3.34 -5.42
N MET A 25 -7.70 2.01 -5.36
CA MET A 25 -7.61 1.16 -6.55
C MET A 25 -8.89 1.15 -7.39
N PHE A 26 -10.05 1.47 -6.81
CA PHE A 26 -11.30 1.50 -7.54
C PHE A 26 -11.29 2.50 -8.73
N PRO A 27 -10.93 3.79 -8.55
CA PRO A 27 -10.83 4.72 -9.67
C PRO A 27 -9.71 4.37 -10.64
N VAL A 28 -8.61 3.75 -10.17
CA VAL A 28 -7.51 3.28 -11.03
C VAL A 28 -7.99 2.21 -12.00
N ILE A 29 -8.70 1.19 -11.50
CA ILE A 29 -9.27 0.11 -12.32
C ILE A 29 -10.25 0.69 -13.34
N GLN A 30 -11.10 1.64 -12.94
CA GLN A 30 -12.03 2.29 -13.86
C GLN A 30 -11.32 3.10 -14.96
N GLY A 31 -10.24 3.81 -14.62
CA GLY A 31 -9.42 4.52 -15.60
C GLY A 31 -8.76 3.58 -16.61
N ILE A 32 -8.22 2.46 -16.11
CA ILE A 32 -7.64 1.40 -16.94
C ILE A 32 -8.69 0.84 -17.91
N LEU A 33 -9.87 0.46 -17.42
CA LEU A 33 -10.93 -0.13 -18.26
C LEU A 33 -11.40 0.81 -19.39
N LYS A 34 -11.44 2.13 -19.13
CA LYS A 34 -11.79 3.13 -20.16
C LYS A 34 -10.70 3.27 -21.21
N ASP A 35 -9.44 3.27 -20.76
CA ASP A 35 -8.28 3.54 -21.61
C ASP A 35 -7.78 2.28 -22.37
N THR A 36 -8.27 1.08 -22.07
CA THR A 36 -8.00 -0.15 -22.84
C THR A 36 -8.69 -0.22 -24.21
N THR A 37 -9.38 0.82 -24.64
CA THR A 37 -9.99 0.86 -25.98
C THR A 37 -8.92 1.04 -27.08
N PRO A 38 -9.05 0.36 -28.23
CA PRO A 38 -8.08 0.48 -29.33
C PRO A 38 -7.90 1.94 -29.78
N GLY A 39 -6.67 2.46 -29.73
CA GLY A 39 -6.35 3.84 -30.09
C GLY A 39 -6.54 4.89 -28.98
N ALA A 40 -7.00 4.48 -27.79
CA ALA A 40 -7.07 5.38 -26.64
C ALA A 40 -5.67 5.64 -26.04
N ASN A 41 -5.45 6.88 -25.62
CA ASN A 41 -4.25 7.28 -24.90
C ASN A 41 -4.48 7.05 -23.40
N PRO A 42 -3.63 6.29 -22.69
CA PRO A 42 -3.89 5.92 -21.29
C PRO A 42 -3.55 7.03 -20.29
N THR A 43 -3.92 8.27 -20.61
CA THR A 43 -3.66 9.44 -19.79
C THR A 43 -4.38 9.32 -18.44
N SER A 44 -5.63 8.82 -18.44
CA SER A 44 -6.43 8.75 -17.21
C SER A 44 -5.92 7.64 -16.28
N ALA A 45 -5.58 6.47 -16.83
CA ALA A 45 -4.95 5.38 -16.09
C ALA A 45 -3.59 5.80 -15.51
N THR A 46 -2.78 6.50 -16.31
CA THR A 46 -1.47 7.02 -15.90
C THR A 46 -1.57 8.00 -14.72
N ILE A 47 -2.47 8.97 -14.81
CA ILE A 47 -2.72 9.94 -13.74
C ILE A 47 -3.20 9.22 -12.48
N GLY A 48 -4.16 8.30 -12.63
CA GLY A 48 -4.72 7.53 -11.53
C GLY A 48 -3.64 6.75 -10.77
N ILE A 49 -2.81 5.98 -11.47
CA ILE A 49 -1.75 5.20 -10.82
C ILE A 49 -0.67 6.09 -10.24
N SER A 50 -0.27 7.16 -10.93
CA SER A 50 0.74 8.10 -10.42
C SER A 50 0.28 8.73 -9.09
N LEU A 51 -0.98 9.15 -9.01
CA LEU A 51 -1.57 9.68 -7.78
C LEU A 51 -1.62 8.61 -6.69
N ALA A 52 -2.00 7.38 -7.04
CA ALA A 52 -2.07 6.28 -6.10
C ALA A 52 -0.67 5.89 -5.56
N ILE A 53 0.39 5.98 -6.36
CA ILE A 53 1.78 5.82 -5.90
C ILE A 53 2.16 6.94 -4.93
N ALA A 54 1.88 8.20 -5.28
CA ALA A 54 2.19 9.34 -4.42
C ALA A 54 1.54 9.19 -3.04
N ILE A 55 0.28 8.78 -2.99
CA ILE A 55 -0.43 8.52 -1.74
C ILE A 55 0.19 7.33 -0.98
N ARG A 56 0.55 6.23 -1.66
CA ARG A 56 1.23 5.08 -1.03
C ARG A 56 2.58 5.47 -0.42
N LEU A 57 3.35 6.35 -1.06
CA LEU A 57 4.60 6.88 -0.49
C LEU A 57 4.35 7.69 0.80
N VAL A 58 3.29 8.48 0.84
CA VAL A 58 2.86 9.18 2.07
C VAL A 58 2.50 8.17 3.17
N PHE A 59 1.84 7.07 2.82
CA PHE A 59 1.51 6.01 3.78
C PHE A 59 2.76 5.30 4.31
N ILE A 60 3.74 5.00 3.46
CA ILE A 60 5.04 4.46 3.89
C ILE A 60 5.71 5.41 4.89
N ALA A 61 5.74 6.71 4.62
CA ALA A 61 6.28 7.69 5.55
C ALA A 61 5.51 7.75 6.88
N ALA A 62 4.18 7.61 6.84
CA ALA A 62 3.34 7.52 8.03
C ALA A 62 3.63 6.24 8.84
N TYR A 63 3.76 5.09 8.19
CA TYR A 63 4.15 3.84 8.82
C TYR A 63 5.52 3.97 9.49
N VAL A 64 6.54 4.54 8.83
CA VAL A 64 7.86 4.81 9.44
C VAL A 64 7.73 5.59 10.75
N LYS A 65 6.94 6.67 10.75
CA LYS A 65 6.71 7.49 11.96
C LYS A 65 6.06 6.68 13.06
N VAL A 66 5.05 5.88 12.73
CA VAL A 66 4.36 4.95 13.63
C VAL A 66 5.34 3.94 14.24
N ILE A 67 6.17 3.27 13.42
CA ILE A 67 7.18 2.30 13.88
C ILE A 67 8.11 2.96 14.90
N ARG A 68 8.65 4.15 14.55
CA ARG A 68 9.58 4.88 15.42
C ARG A 68 8.94 5.29 16.75
N ALA A 69 7.68 5.73 16.72
CA ALA A 69 6.94 6.11 17.93
C ALA A 69 6.59 4.91 18.82
N ASN A 70 6.26 3.75 18.22
CA ASN A 70 5.92 2.54 18.96
C ASN A 70 7.15 1.87 19.62
N ARG A 71 8.34 2.00 19.00
CA ARG A 71 9.61 1.44 19.53
C ARG A 71 9.97 1.93 20.94
N ARG A 72 9.47 3.10 21.36
CA ARG A 72 9.69 3.67 22.70
C ARG A 72 8.82 3.08 23.82
N ASN A 73 7.79 2.26 23.52
CA ASN A 73 6.73 2.00 24.52
C ASN A 73 6.14 0.56 24.50
N SER A 74 6.73 -0.39 23.78
CA SER A 74 6.02 -1.60 23.37
C SER A 74 5.82 -2.65 24.50
N LYS A 75 4.57 -2.74 24.97
CA LYS A 75 3.97 -3.93 25.59
C LYS A 75 2.75 -4.37 24.74
N ASN A 76 2.90 -5.53 24.08
CA ASN A 76 1.84 -6.48 23.65
C ASN A 76 0.68 -6.05 22.71
N ARG A 77 0.93 -5.71 21.44
CA ARG A 77 -0.04 -5.97 20.34
C ARG A 77 0.66 -6.35 19.04
N LYS A 78 1.02 -7.62 18.95
CA LYS A 78 1.94 -8.14 17.93
C LYS A 78 1.20 -8.71 16.70
N GLY A 79 0.11 -9.46 16.89
CA GLY A 79 -0.57 -10.16 15.79
C GLY A 79 -1.27 -9.27 14.75
N GLU A 80 -1.80 -8.12 15.16
CA GLU A 80 -2.59 -7.26 14.26
C GLU A 80 -1.74 -6.63 13.14
N TYR A 81 -0.48 -6.28 13.44
CA TYR A 81 0.47 -5.75 12.45
C TYR A 81 0.89 -6.81 11.41
N ILE A 82 0.98 -8.08 11.82
CA ILE A 82 1.21 -9.19 10.88
C ILE A 82 0.01 -9.33 9.94
N GLY A 83 -1.21 -9.32 10.48
CA GLY A 83 -2.43 -9.42 9.68
C GLY A 83 -2.51 -8.33 8.61
N ILE A 84 -2.17 -7.08 8.98
CA ILE A 84 -2.09 -5.97 8.03
C ILE A 84 -1.02 -6.21 6.96
N GLY A 85 0.18 -6.67 7.35
CA GLY A 85 1.24 -6.98 6.40
C GLY A 85 0.85 -8.07 5.39
N ILE A 86 0.19 -9.14 5.86
CA ILE A 86 -0.30 -10.22 4.99
C ILE A 86 -1.36 -9.69 4.02
N LEU A 87 -2.30 -8.87 4.48
CA LEU A 87 -3.31 -8.26 3.61
C LEU A 87 -2.66 -7.43 2.49
N LEU A 88 -1.69 -6.58 2.82
CA LEU A 88 -0.96 -5.78 1.82
C LEU A 88 -0.25 -6.65 0.77
N ILE A 89 0.32 -7.80 1.17
CA ILE A 89 0.92 -8.76 0.24
C ILE A 89 -0.14 -9.34 -0.71
N ILE A 90 -1.27 -9.80 -0.16
CA ILE A 90 -2.36 -10.38 -0.97
C ILE A 90 -2.86 -9.36 -1.99
N PHE A 91 -3.09 -8.11 -1.56
CA PHE A 91 -3.50 -7.04 -2.46
C PHE A 91 -2.46 -6.79 -3.56
N GLY A 92 -1.18 -6.66 -3.21
CA GLY A 92 -0.11 -6.48 -4.19
C GLY A 92 -0.07 -7.62 -5.23
N LEU A 93 -0.33 -8.86 -4.82
CA LEU A 93 -0.42 -10.01 -5.73
C LEU A 93 -1.64 -9.95 -6.66
N VAL A 94 -2.81 -9.54 -6.16
CA VAL A 94 -4.01 -9.37 -6.99
C VAL A 94 -3.77 -8.34 -8.10
N TYR A 95 -3.05 -7.26 -7.79
CA TYR A 95 -2.74 -6.22 -8.78
C TYR A 95 -1.64 -6.60 -9.77
N MET A 96 -0.83 -7.61 -9.43
CA MET A 96 0.28 -8.07 -10.27
C MET A 96 -0.21 -8.68 -11.59
N ASP A 97 -1.35 -9.37 -11.57
CA ASP A 97 -1.96 -9.94 -12.77
C ASP A 97 -2.31 -8.84 -13.80
N GLY A 98 -2.92 -7.74 -13.33
CA GLY A 98 -3.19 -6.57 -14.17
C GLY A 98 -1.92 -5.92 -14.71
N ALA A 99 -0.85 -5.81 -13.89
CA ALA A 99 0.42 -5.25 -14.34
C ALA A 99 1.05 -6.07 -15.48
N PHE A 100 0.99 -7.40 -15.41
CA PHE A 100 1.46 -8.28 -16.47
C PHE A 100 0.60 -8.20 -17.73
N ALA A 101 -0.72 -8.09 -17.61
CA ALA A 101 -1.63 -7.97 -18.75
C ALA A 101 -1.36 -6.70 -19.60
N PHE A 102 -0.93 -5.60 -18.97
CA PHE A 102 -0.59 -4.37 -19.67
C PHE A 102 0.84 -4.32 -20.21
N LEU A 103 1.70 -5.27 -19.82
CA LEU A 103 3.09 -5.32 -20.29
C LEU A 103 3.18 -5.63 -21.79
N SER A 104 2.24 -6.41 -22.32
CA SER A 104 2.18 -6.80 -23.73
C SER A 104 1.41 -5.83 -24.63
N HIS A 105 0.94 -4.69 -24.09
CA HIS A 105 0.21 -3.67 -24.85
C HIS A 105 1.12 -2.46 -25.12
N ASP A 106 1.41 -2.19 -26.40
CA ASP A 106 2.38 -1.16 -26.83
C ASP A 106 2.11 0.24 -26.23
N ASN A 107 0.83 0.63 -26.10
CA ASN A 107 0.47 1.93 -25.54
C ASN A 107 0.41 1.94 -24.00
N MET A 108 0.49 0.80 -23.33
CA MET A 108 0.30 0.70 -21.87
C MET A 108 1.55 0.28 -21.09
N LEU A 109 2.71 0.19 -21.75
CA LEU A 109 3.97 -0.17 -21.10
C LEU A 109 4.28 0.75 -19.90
N TYR A 110 4.08 2.06 -20.05
CA TYR A 110 4.31 3.01 -18.96
C TYR A 110 3.36 2.77 -17.77
N VAL A 111 2.08 2.49 -18.05
CA VAL A 111 1.07 2.16 -17.04
C VAL A 111 1.45 0.88 -16.29
N SER A 112 1.88 -0.15 -17.03
CA SER A 112 2.37 -1.41 -16.46
C SER A 112 3.55 -1.19 -15.51
N VAL A 113 4.56 -0.41 -15.91
CA VAL A 113 5.71 -0.06 -15.07
C VAL A 113 5.28 0.67 -13.80
N LEU A 114 4.33 1.61 -13.91
CA LEU A 114 3.79 2.31 -12.75
C LEU A 114 3.01 1.35 -11.82
N MET A 115 2.25 0.40 -12.35
CA MET A 115 1.58 -0.62 -11.54
C MET A 115 2.58 -1.50 -10.79
N PHE A 116 3.65 -1.98 -11.45
CA PHE A 116 4.72 -2.71 -10.78
C PHE A 116 5.38 -1.89 -9.67
N THR A 117 5.62 -0.60 -9.92
CA THR A 117 6.15 0.31 -8.90
C THR A 117 5.20 0.44 -7.71
N SER A 118 3.90 0.58 -7.97
CA SER A 118 2.88 0.63 -6.93
C SER A 118 2.83 -0.65 -6.10
N ILE A 119 2.91 -1.82 -6.73
CA ILE A 119 2.97 -3.13 -6.06
C ILE A 119 4.22 -3.22 -5.18
N GLY A 120 5.37 -2.78 -5.70
CA GLY A 120 6.62 -2.69 -4.92
C GLY A 120 6.46 -1.86 -3.65
N CYS A 121 5.78 -0.71 -3.73
CA CYS A 121 5.45 0.10 -2.55
C CYS A 121 4.59 -0.65 -1.53
N GLU A 122 3.59 -1.42 -1.98
CA GLU A 122 2.76 -2.24 -1.08
C GLU A 122 3.57 -3.35 -0.39
N PHE A 123 4.48 -4.01 -1.10
CA PHE A 123 5.39 -4.99 -0.51
C PHE A 123 6.32 -4.37 0.54
N VAL A 124 6.88 -3.18 0.26
CA VAL A 124 7.71 -2.47 1.23
C VAL A 124 6.88 -2.13 2.48
N ALA A 125 5.67 -1.60 2.31
CA ALA A 125 4.78 -1.31 3.43
C ALA A 125 4.44 -2.57 4.24
N ALA A 126 4.19 -3.70 3.58
CA ALA A 126 3.94 -4.98 4.23
C ALA A 126 5.13 -5.44 5.07
N LEU A 127 6.34 -5.40 4.51
CA LEU A 127 7.58 -5.75 5.21
C LEU A 127 7.82 -4.84 6.41
N MET A 128 7.47 -3.55 6.32
CA MET A 128 7.55 -2.62 7.45
C MET A 128 6.59 -3.01 8.57
N MET A 129 5.36 -3.37 8.23
CA MET A 129 4.37 -3.80 9.22
C MET A 129 4.75 -5.12 9.89
N ILE A 130 5.30 -6.07 9.12
CA ILE A 130 5.81 -7.34 9.65
C ILE A 130 7.07 -7.11 10.51
N THR A 131 8.00 -6.25 10.11
CA THR A 131 9.19 -5.96 10.94
C THR A 131 8.84 -5.26 12.25
N LEU A 132 7.74 -4.50 12.30
CA LEU A 132 7.16 -3.93 13.52
C LEU A 132 6.85 -5.00 14.58
N PHE A 133 6.48 -6.22 14.16
CA PHE A 133 6.27 -7.36 15.06
C PHE A 133 7.57 -7.87 15.69
N PHE A 134 8.65 -7.95 14.91
CA PHE A 134 9.93 -8.52 15.34
C PHE A 134 10.81 -7.52 16.11
N LEU A 135 10.55 -6.22 15.99
CA LEU A 135 11.30 -5.17 16.68
C LEU A 135 11.07 -5.22 18.19
N LYS A 136 12.11 -5.61 18.95
CA LYS A 136 12.13 -5.47 20.42
C LYS A 136 12.09 -3.97 20.81
N PRO A 137 11.37 -3.61 21.90
CA PRO A 137 11.41 -2.25 22.43
C PRO A 137 12.85 -1.87 22.78
N ARG A 138 13.26 -0.64 22.42
CA ARG A 138 14.54 -0.09 22.86
C ARG A 138 14.37 0.27 24.34
N LYS A 139 15.15 -0.38 25.22
CA LYS A 139 15.29 0.03 26.62
C LYS A 139 15.86 1.45 26.68
#